data_AF-A0A6B2LHG1-F1
#
_entry.id   AF-A0A6B2LHG1-F1
#
_cell.length_a   1.000
_cell.length_b   1.000
_cell.length_c   1.000
_cell.angle_alpha   90.00
_cell.angle_beta   90.00
_cell.angle_gamma   90.00
#
_symmetry.space_group_name_H-M   'P 1'
#
loop_
_entity.id
_entity.type
_entity.pdbx_description
1 polymer ?
#
loop_
_entity_poly.entity_id
_entity_poly.type
_entity_poly.pdbx_seq_one_letter_code
_entity_poly.pdbx_strand_id
1 'polypeptide(L)'
;MLLIDEISMMSGTFFDRVEEVMRKVRARKEPFGGVQVIASGDFYQLPPIWKKKTKLPPNYDSPDLFLNEGYCFEGKSWKFCFPARNHVELVKIFRQSDKIFSDALNSIRVGWITPDIISLLRERNKPLKDKNGVLPTQLYSTNQNADLLNAMELEKLDSMMISFVSVDENYEKCYDELLEDEQKAILDTNRIMCEEPFLSTSLVSSTSIPSNTNPTPNATNPPTKPD
;
A
#
# COMPACT_ATOMS: atom_id res chain seq x y z
N MET A 1 11.04 -14.89 10.38
CA MET A 1 9.60 -15.13 10.16
C MET A 1 8.90 -13.80 10.34
N LEU A 2 7.90 -13.50 9.52
CA LEU A 2 7.03 -12.32 9.65
C LEU A 2 5.59 -12.80 9.82
N LEU A 3 4.89 -12.25 10.81
CA LEU A 3 3.47 -12.47 11.02
C LEU A 3 2.75 -11.15 10.69
N ILE A 4 1.71 -11.22 9.86
CA ILE A 4 0.86 -10.09 9.50
C ILE A 4 -0.56 -10.46 9.91
N ASP A 5 -1.12 -9.78 10.90
CA ASP A 5 -2.54 -9.92 11.25
C ASP A 5 -3.38 -8.81 10.60
N GLU A 6 -4.67 -9.06 10.43
CA GLU A 6 -5.64 -8.20 9.73
C GLU A 6 -5.15 -7.64 8.39
N ILE A 7 -4.60 -8.52 7.54
CA ILE A 7 -4.05 -8.16 6.21
C ILE A 7 -5.10 -7.54 5.25
N SER A 8 -6.39 -7.63 5.56
CA SER A 8 -7.48 -6.94 4.84
C SER A 8 -7.37 -5.41 4.87
N MET A 9 -6.79 -4.85 5.94
CA MET A 9 -6.55 -3.40 6.05
C MET A 9 -5.27 -2.94 5.34
N MET A 10 -4.50 -3.87 4.75
CA MET A 10 -3.27 -3.58 4.01
C MET A 10 -3.57 -3.32 2.52
N SER A 11 -3.07 -2.21 1.98
CA SER A 11 -3.24 -1.85 0.57
C SER A 11 -2.31 -2.65 -0.37
N GLY A 12 -2.71 -2.77 -1.64
CA GLY A 12 -1.90 -3.41 -2.69
C GLY A 12 -0.54 -2.76 -2.87
N THR A 13 -0.53 -1.43 -2.92
CA THR A 13 0.67 -0.61 -3.06
C THR A 13 1.63 -0.71 -1.87
N PHE A 14 1.12 -0.73 -0.63
CA PHE A 14 1.96 -0.89 0.56
C PHE A 14 2.55 -2.29 0.62
N PHE A 15 1.74 -3.31 0.34
CA PHE A 15 2.20 -4.70 0.27
C PHE A 15 3.34 -4.89 -0.75
N ASP A 16 3.16 -4.40 -1.99
CA ASP A 16 4.17 -4.47 -3.04
C ASP A 16 5.47 -3.74 -2.64
N ARG A 17 5.38 -2.57 -1.98
CA ARG A 17 6.54 -1.81 -1.49
C ARG A 17 7.31 -2.54 -0.39
N VAL A 18 6.62 -3.09 0.61
CA VAL A 18 7.27 -3.85 1.69
C VAL A 18 7.98 -5.09 1.14
N GLU A 19 7.37 -5.77 0.18
CA GLU A 19 7.96 -6.92 -0.51
C GLU A 19 9.26 -6.53 -1.27
N GLU A 20 9.21 -5.44 -2.03
CA GLU A 20 10.36 -4.93 -2.80
C GLU A 20 11.52 -4.51 -1.89
N VAL A 21 11.24 -3.76 -0.82
CA VAL A 21 12.24 -3.34 0.19
C VAL A 21 12.87 -4.56 0.84
N MET A 22 12.07 -5.55 1.25
CA MET A 22 12.57 -6.80 1.84
C MET A 22 13.49 -7.59 0.91
N ARG A 23 13.21 -7.62 -0.40
CA ARG A 23 14.13 -8.22 -1.38
C ARG A 23 15.44 -7.45 -1.52
N LYS A 24 15.38 -6.12 -1.63
CA LYS A 24 16.55 -5.24 -1.77
C LYS A 24 17.48 -5.33 -0.56
N VAL A 25 16.95 -5.04 0.65
CA VAL A 25 17.72 -5.03 1.91
C VAL A 25 18.39 -6.37 2.19
N ARG A 26 17.76 -7.49 1.78
CA ARG A 26 18.26 -8.84 2.02
C ARG A 26 19.11 -9.41 0.87
N ALA A 27 19.34 -8.62 -0.19
CA ALA A 27 20.03 -9.02 -1.42
C ALA A 27 19.53 -10.37 -2.00
N ARG A 28 18.21 -10.61 -1.93
CA ARG A 28 17.58 -11.88 -2.28
C ARG A 28 16.42 -11.67 -3.23
N LYS A 29 16.30 -12.54 -4.24
CA LYS A 29 15.26 -12.45 -5.29
C LYS A 29 14.00 -13.22 -4.90
N GLU A 30 14.10 -14.12 -3.93
CA GLU A 30 12.98 -14.84 -3.33
C GLU A 30 11.96 -13.88 -2.69
N PRO A 31 10.66 -14.23 -2.65
CA PRO A 31 9.62 -13.35 -2.10
C PRO A 31 9.96 -12.89 -0.67
N PHE A 32 9.75 -11.60 -0.36
CA PHE A 32 10.15 -10.99 0.92
C PHE A 32 11.63 -11.24 1.30
N GLY A 33 12.52 -11.35 0.31
CA GLY A 33 13.93 -11.67 0.53
C GLY A 33 14.15 -13.04 1.20
N GLY A 34 13.25 -14.00 0.95
CA GLY A 34 13.28 -15.33 1.54
C GLY A 34 12.81 -15.41 3.00
N VAL A 35 12.14 -14.38 3.51
CA VAL A 35 11.49 -14.45 4.84
C VAL A 35 10.20 -15.27 4.72
N GLN A 36 10.04 -16.27 5.58
CA GLN A 36 8.74 -16.93 5.76
C GLN A 36 7.73 -15.93 6.32
N VAL A 37 6.71 -15.60 5.53
CA VAL A 37 5.57 -14.75 5.92
C VAL A 37 4.34 -15.63 6.17
N ILE A 38 3.64 -15.37 7.27
CA ILE A 38 2.30 -15.90 7.53
C ILE A 38 1.38 -14.69 7.67
N ALA A 39 0.26 -14.70 6.97
CA ALA A 39 -0.74 -13.65 7.00
C ALA A 39 -2.11 -14.19 7.41
N SER A 40 -2.78 -13.47 8.30
CA SER A 40 -4.18 -13.68 8.70
C SER A 40 -4.98 -12.39 8.46
N GLY A 41 -6.29 -12.55 8.29
CA GLY A 41 -7.22 -11.44 8.05
C GLY A 41 -8.42 -11.89 7.23
N ASP A 42 -9.34 -10.96 6.98
CA ASP A 42 -10.63 -11.24 6.37
C ASP A 42 -11.06 -10.12 5.43
N PHE A 43 -11.02 -10.38 4.12
CA PHE A 43 -11.36 -9.40 3.09
C PHE A 43 -12.85 -9.03 3.02
N TYR A 44 -13.71 -9.67 3.81
CA TYR A 44 -15.10 -9.23 4.04
C TYR A 44 -15.27 -8.27 5.22
N GLN A 45 -14.20 -7.98 5.98
CA GLN A 45 -14.22 -6.98 7.07
C GLN A 45 -13.78 -5.60 6.56
N LEU A 46 -12.99 -4.86 7.35
CA LEU A 46 -12.59 -3.50 7.00
C LEU A 46 -11.56 -3.51 5.84
N PRO A 47 -11.79 -2.71 4.78
CA PRO A 47 -10.83 -2.55 3.69
C PRO A 47 -9.67 -1.62 4.10
N PRO A 48 -8.64 -1.48 3.25
CA PRO A 48 -7.59 -0.50 3.46
C PRO A 48 -8.14 0.92 3.49
N ILE A 49 -7.58 1.77 4.36
CA ILE A 49 -8.02 3.17 4.46
C ILE A 49 -7.45 3.96 3.27
N TRP A 50 -8.31 4.22 2.28
CA TRP A 50 -8.03 5.11 1.15
C TRP A 50 -7.98 6.56 1.61
N LYS A 51 -6.77 7.11 1.75
CA LYS A 51 -6.60 8.57 1.79
C LYS A 51 -6.85 9.11 0.38
N LYS A 52 -7.88 9.95 0.20
CA LYS A 52 -7.98 10.81 -1.00
C LYS A 52 -6.69 11.62 -1.10
N LYS A 53 -6.26 11.96 -2.32
CA LYS A 53 -5.17 12.92 -2.56
C LYS A 53 -5.52 14.27 -1.93
N THR A 54 -5.16 14.44 -0.66
CA THR A 54 -5.14 15.74 0.00
C THR A 54 -4.13 16.58 -0.76
N LYS A 55 -4.56 17.76 -1.23
CA LYS A 55 -3.59 18.76 -1.70
C LYS A 55 -2.68 19.05 -0.51
N LEU A 56 -1.44 18.59 -0.59
CA LEU A 56 -0.40 18.94 0.37
C LEU A 56 -0.21 20.46 0.34
N PRO A 57 0.28 21.07 1.43
CA PRO A 57 0.74 22.46 1.37
C PRO A 57 1.71 22.62 0.20
N PRO A 58 1.74 23.78 -0.49
CA PRO A 58 2.50 23.96 -1.74
C PRO A 58 4.02 23.79 -1.64
N ASN A 59 4.54 23.52 -0.44
CA ASN A 59 5.97 23.31 -0.14
C ASN A 59 6.23 21.92 0.50
N TYR A 60 5.26 21.01 0.48
CA TYR A 60 5.37 19.68 1.09
C TYR A 60 5.17 18.58 0.04
N ASP A 61 6.23 18.28 -0.70
CA ASP A 61 6.30 17.05 -1.50
C ASP A 61 6.52 15.85 -0.56
N SER A 62 5.48 15.45 0.18
CA SER A 62 5.46 14.06 0.67
C SER A 62 5.36 13.18 -0.58
N PRO A 63 6.30 12.28 -0.87
CA PRO A 63 6.17 11.38 -2.00
C PRO A 63 4.85 10.60 -1.89
N ASP A 64 4.34 10.06 -2.99
CA ASP A 64 3.14 9.20 -3.06
C ASP A 64 3.33 7.82 -2.34
N LEU A 65 4.15 7.78 -1.29
CA LEU A 65 4.55 6.66 -0.45
C LEU A 65 3.38 6.01 0.33
N PHE A 66 2.25 6.73 0.45
CA PHE A 66 1.01 6.25 1.08
C PHE A 66 -0.26 6.39 0.20
N LEU A 67 -0.12 6.32 -1.14
CA LEU A 67 -1.27 5.99 -2.00
C LEU A 67 -1.74 4.57 -1.68
N ASN A 68 -2.64 4.40 -0.71
CA ASN A 68 -3.20 3.12 -0.27
C ASN A 68 -4.21 2.54 -1.28
N GLU A 69 -3.81 2.37 -2.54
CA GLU A 69 -4.68 1.90 -3.61
C GLU A 69 -4.79 0.37 -3.65
N GLY A 70 -6.00 -0.12 -3.90
CA GLY A 70 -6.33 -1.55 -3.99
C GLY A 70 -6.22 -2.32 -2.68
N TYR A 71 -6.77 -3.54 -2.68
CA TYR A 71 -6.52 -4.54 -1.63
C TYR A 71 -5.14 -5.19 -1.83
N CYS A 72 -4.52 -5.69 -0.76
CA CYS A 72 -3.24 -6.42 -0.87
C CYS A 72 -3.29 -7.61 -1.85
N PHE A 73 -4.43 -8.29 -2.00
CA PHE A 73 -4.58 -9.40 -2.96
C PHE A 73 -4.62 -8.99 -4.44
N GLU A 74 -4.79 -7.70 -4.72
CA GLU A 74 -4.73 -7.11 -6.06
C GLU A 74 -3.30 -6.65 -6.42
N GLY A 75 -2.40 -6.59 -5.42
CA GLY A 75 -1.00 -6.24 -5.59
C GLY A 75 -0.23 -7.19 -6.52
N LYS A 76 0.76 -6.64 -7.24
CA LYS A 76 1.57 -7.40 -8.22
C LYS A 76 2.30 -8.56 -7.56
N SER A 77 2.72 -8.38 -6.31
CA SER A 77 3.52 -9.35 -5.56
C SER A 77 2.69 -10.45 -4.91
N TRP A 78 1.38 -10.26 -4.75
CA TRP A 78 0.53 -11.18 -3.99
C TRP A 78 0.60 -12.62 -4.50
N LYS A 79 0.41 -12.83 -5.81
CA LYS A 79 0.30 -14.17 -6.41
C LYS A 79 1.56 -15.02 -6.26
N PHE A 80 2.74 -14.41 -6.16
CA PHE A 80 3.99 -15.13 -5.95
C PHE A 80 4.38 -15.24 -4.47
N CYS A 81 3.97 -14.29 -3.62
CA CYS A 81 4.18 -14.35 -2.17
C CYS A 81 3.24 -15.37 -1.50
N PHE A 82 1.97 -15.35 -1.91
CA PHE A 82 0.91 -16.24 -1.42
C PHE A 82 0.27 -16.99 -2.59
N PRO A 83 0.94 -18.04 -3.13
CA PRO A 83 0.32 -18.95 -4.09
C PRO A 83 -0.93 -19.60 -3.50
N ALA A 84 -1.99 -19.77 -4.30
CA ALA A 84 -3.29 -20.27 -3.84
C ALA A 84 -3.21 -21.62 -3.09
N ARG A 85 -2.24 -22.49 -3.41
CA ARG A 85 -1.96 -23.74 -2.70
C ARG A 85 -1.55 -23.59 -1.22
N ASN A 86 -1.22 -22.37 -0.79
CA ASN A 86 -0.86 -22.03 0.59
C ASN A 86 -2.01 -21.34 1.34
N HIS A 87 -3.14 -21.06 0.68
CA HIS A 87 -4.30 -20.44 1.32
C HIS A 87 -5.04 -21.49 2.15
N VAL A 88 -5.40 -21.12 3.38
CA VAL A 88 -6.14 -21.99 4.31
C VAL A 88 -7.34 -21.22 4.83
N GLU A 89 -8.54 -21.73 4.58
CA GLU A 89 -9.79 -21.14 5.07
C GLU A 89 -10.16 -21.74 6.44
N LEU A 90 -10.47 -20.88 7.42
CA LEU A 90 -10.92 -21.29 8.74
C LEU A 90 -12.46 -21.26 8.80
N VAL A 91 -13.08 -22.41 8.56
CA VAL A 91 -14.55 -22.54 8.45
C VAL A 91 -15.31 -22.62 9.79
N LYS A 92 -14.62 -22.91 10.90
CA LYS A 92 -15.27 -23.11 12.21
C LYS A 92 -15.31 -21.83 13.03
N ILE A 93 -16.52 -21.36 13.32
CA ILE A 93 -16.75 -20.23 14.24
C ILE A 93 -16.59 -20.70 15.69
N PHE A 94 -15.81 -19.96 16.47
CA PHE A 94 -15.61 -20.19 17.90
C PHE A 94 -16.14 -19.04 18.79
N ARG A 95 -16.30 -17.83 18.24
CA ARG A 95 -16.68 -16.62 19.00
C ARG A 95 -18.17 -16.62 19.39
N GLN A 96 -19.04 -17.20 18.57
CA GLN A 96 -20.48 -17.32 18.81
C GLN A 96 -20.87 -18.79 18.96
N SER A 97 -21.60 -19.13 20.02
CA SER A 97 -22.15 -20.47 20.25
C SER A 97 -23.58 -20.65 19.74
N ASP A 98 -24.32 -19.55 19.54
CA ASP A 98 -25.66 -19.56 18.96
C ASP A 98 -25.58 -19.67 17.43
N LYS A 99 -26.08 -20.80 16.89
CA LYS A 99 -26.05 -21.08 15.45
C LYS A 99 -26.89 -20.09 14.64
N ILE A 100 -28.06 -19.67 15.15
CA ILE A 100 -28.95 -18.73 14.44
C ILE A 100 -28.23 -17.40 14.26
N PHE A 101 -27.53 -16.95 15.31
CA PHE A 101 -26.74 -15.73 15.26
C PHE A 101 -25.50 -15.87 14.37
N SER A 102 -24.77 -16.99 14.42
CA SER A 102 -23.60 -17.20 13.54
C SER A 102 -23.99 -17.28 12.06
N ASP A 103 -25.11 -17.92 11.73
CA ASP A 103 -25.62 -18.02 10.35
C ASP A 103 -26.02 -16.63 9.82
N ALA A 104 -26.66 -15.81 10.66
CA ALA A 104 -27.01 -14.43 10.32
C ALA A 104 -25.76 -13.56 10.09
N LEU A 105 -24.72 -13.69 10.93
CA LEU A 105 -23.45 -12.97 10.75
C LEU A 105 -22.73 -13.39 9.46
N ASN A 106 -22.72 -14.68 9.11
CA ASN A 106 -22.16 -15.16 7.85
C ASN A 106 -22.91 -14.62 6.63
N SER A 107 -24.24 -14.52 6.72
CA SER A 107 -25.07 -13.94 5.66
C SER A 107 -24.79 -12.43 5.48
N ILE A 108 -24.65 -11.69 6.59
CA ILE A 108 -24.26 -10.27 6.60
C ILE A 108 -22.86 -10.06 6.00
N ARG A 109 -21.89 -10.91 6.38
CA ARG A 109 -20.50 -10.90 5.88
C ARG A 109 -20.43 -10.90 4.35
N VAL A 110 -21.28 -11.69 3.68
CA VAL A 110 -21.32 -11.76 2.20
C VAL A 110 -22.35 -10.81 1.57
N GLY A 111 -22.98 -9.93 2.35
CA GLY A 111 -23.96 -8.94 1.89
C GLY A 111 -25.36 -9.49 1.60
N TRP A 112 -25.67 -10.74 1.96
CA TRP A 112 -27.00 -11.33 1.76
C TRP A 112 -27.87 -11.13 3.01
N ILE A 113 -28.77 -10.14 2.95
CA ILE A 113 -29.61 -9.77 4.10
C ILE A 113 -31.08 -10.11 3.79
N THR A 114 -31.65 -11.03 4.57
CA THR A 114 -33.07 -11.44 4.47
C THR A 114 -33.96 -10.67 5.46
N PRO A 115 -35.30 -10.63 5.26
CA PRO A 115 -36.22 -10.02 6.23
C PRO A 115 -36.10 -10.61 7.65
N ASP A 116 -35.83 -11.92 7.76
CA ASP A 116 -35.68 -12.61 9.05
C ASP A 116 -34.42 -12.14 9.79
N ILE A 117 -33.30 -11.95 9.09
CA ILE A 117 -32.08 -11.36 9.64
C ILE A 117 -32.34 -9.93 10.13
N ILE A 118 -33.10 -9.14 9.37
CA ILE A 118 -33.47 -7.77 9.79
C ILE A 118 -34.36 -7.80 11.04
N SER A 119 -35.30 -8.74 11.15
CA SER A 119 -36.11 -8.92 12.37
C SER A 119 -35.23 -9.28 13.57
N LEU A 120 -34.37 -10.29 13.41
CA LEU A 120 -33.44 -10.75 14.44
C LEU A 120 -32.55 -9.60 14.96
N LEU A 121 -31.99 -8.77 14.07
CA LEU A 121 -31.19 -7.61 14.45
C LEU A 121 -32.03 -6.55 15.19
N ARG A 122 -33.24 -6.24 14.71
CA ARG A 122 -34.16 -5.28 15.37
C ARG A 122 -34.55 -5.74 16.77
N GLU A 123 -34.75 -7.04 16.98
CA GLU A 123 -35.03 -7.62 18.31
C GLU A 123 -33.88 -7.45 19.31
N ARG A 124 -32.65 -7.17 18.85
CA ARG A 124 -31.49 -6.87 19.69
C ARG A 124 -31.31 -5.38 19.99
N ASN A 125 -32.08 -4.48 19.36
CA ASN A 125 -32.08 -3.05 19.68
C ASN A 125 -32.83 -2.78 20.99
N LYS A 126 -32.19 -3.13 22.11
CA LYS A 126 -32.71 -3.03 23.49
C LYS A 126 -31.57 -2.57 24.40
N PRO A 127 -31.86 -1.81 25.48
CA PRO A 127 -30.84 -1.44 26.46
C PRO A 127 -30.16 -2.69 27.02
N LEU A 128 -28.84 -2.76 26.89
CA LEU A 128 -28.06 -3.82 27.52
C LEU A 128 -28.00 -3.54 29.03
N LYS A 129 -28.13 -4.61 29.82
CA LYS A 129 -27.99 -4.50 31.27
C LYS A 129 -26.52 -4.37 31.63
N ASP A 130 -26.24 -3.53 32.62
CA ASP A 130 -25.01 -3.60 33.40
C ASP A 130 -24.78 -5.03 33.89
N LYS A 131 -23.55 -5.52 33.75
CA LYS A 131 -23.07 -6.75 34.36
C LYS A 131 -21.92 -6.44 35.34
N ASN A 132 -22.27 -6.36 36.63
CA ASN A 132 -21.36 -6.17 37.77
C ASN A 132 -20.67 -4.78 37.84
N GLY A 133 -21.38 -3.70 37.50
CA GLY A 133 -20.82 -2.34 37.44
C GLY A 133 -20.09 -2.03 36.12
N VAL A 134 -20.27 -2.87 35.09
CA VAL A 134 -19.61 -2.75 33.80
C VAL A 134 -20.66 -2.58 32.70
N LEU A 135 -20.71 -1.38 32.14
CA LEU A 135 -21.46 -1.09 30.92
C LEU A 135 -20.74 -1.70 29.71
N PRO A 136 -21.46 -2.29 28.74
CA PRO A 136 -20.85 -2.79 27.52
C PRO A 136 -20.21 -1.68 26.66
N THR A 137 -19.05 -1.98 26.07
CA THR A 137 -18.38 -1.11 25.10
C THR A 137 -19.30 -0.84 23.90
N GLN A 138 -19.44 0.43 23.53
CA GLN A 138 -20.19 0.86 22.35
C GLN A 138 -19.22 1.09 21.18
N LEU A 139 -19.62 0.69 19.97
CA LEU A 139 -18.82 0.81 18.76
C LEU A 139 -19.44 1.85 17.82
N TYR A 140 -18.61 2.78 17.33
CA TYR A 140 -19.01 3.85 16.43
C TYR A 140 -18.19 3.85 15.14
N SER A 141 -18.73 4.44 14.08
CA SER A 141 -18.07 4.58 12.78
C SER A 141 -17.08 5.74 12.70
N THR A 142 -17.06 6.65 13.67
CA THR A 142 -16.17 7.81 13.72
C THR A 142 -15.60 8.01 15.12
N ASN A 143 -14.32 8.41 15.19
CA ASN A 143 -13.65 8.72 16.46
C ASN A 143 -14.43 9.79 17.23
N GLN A 144 -14.85 10.88 16.56
CA GLN A 144 -15.63 11.96 17.16
C GLN A 144 -16.85 11.48 17.99
N ASN A 145 -17.58 10.47 17.52
CA ASN A 145 -18.73 9.93 18.24
C ASN A 145 -18.31 9.07 19.45
N ALA A 146 -17.23 8.31 19.31
CA ALA A 146 -16.65 7.53 20.41
C ALA A 146 -16.04 8.45 21.49
N ASP A 147 -15.28 9.46 21.08
CA ASP A 147 -14.65 10.45 21.96
C ASP A 147 -15.70 11.25 22.74
N LEU A 148 -16.78 11.67 22.07
CA LEU A 148 -17.92 12.33 22.72
C LEU A 148 -18.57 11.44 23.78
N LEU A 149 -18.89 10.18 23.47
CA LEU A 149 -19.46 9.26 24.46
C LEU A 149 -18.48 9.02 25.61
N ASN A 150 -17.21 8.74 25.30
CA ASN A 150 -16.19 8.44 26.31
C ASN A 150 -16.01 9.61 27.29
N ALA A 151 -15.99 10.85 26.80
CA ALA A 151 -15.98 12.04 27.66
C ALA A 151 -17.26 12.14 28.51
N MET A 152 -18.44 11.96 27.90
CA MET A 152 -19.72 12.01 28.61
C MET A 152 -19.88 10.92 29.68
N GLU A 153 -19.33 9.72 29.49
CA GLU A 153 -19.34 8.66 30.50
C GLU A 153 -18.28 8.90 31.60
N LEU A 154 -17.11 9.46 31.23
CA LEU A 154 -16.06 9.83 32.18
C LEU A 154 -16.52 10.93 33.16
N GLU A 155 -17.26 11.93 32.66
CA GLU A 155 -17.84 13.02 33.48
C GLU A 155 -18.88 12.55 34.50
N LYS A 156 -19.48 11.35 34.34
CA LYS A 156 -20.45 10.80 35.30
C LYS A 156 -19.81 10.10 36.49
N LEU A 157 -18.49 9.95 36.52
CA LEU A 157 -17.80 9.28 37.62
C LEU A 157 -17.59 10.26 38.77
N ASP A 158 -18.19 9.98 39.94
CA ASP A 158 -18.03 10.77 41.19
C ASP A 158 -16.61 10.70 41.81
N SER A 159 -15.60 10.27 41.03
CA SER A 159 -14.21 10.11 41.45
C SER A 159 -13.34 11.30 41.06
N MET A 160 -12.26 11.53 41.80
CA MET A 160 -11.25 12.54 41.44
C MET A 160 -10.64 12.23 40.06
N MET A 161 -10.68 13.21 39.16
CA MET A 161 -9.99 13.14 37.87
C MET A 161 -8.48 13.09 38.09
N ILE A 162 -7.82 12.06 37.54
CA ILE A 162 -6.37 11.93 37.51
C ILE A 162 -5.92 12.10 36.07
N SER A 163 -5.11 13.13 35.80
CA SER A 163 -4.55 13.37 34.48
C SER A 163 -3.19 12.69 34.35
N PHE A 164 -2.99 11.98 33.24
CA PHE A 164 -1.70 11.40 32.84
C PHE A 164 -1.24 12.12 31.58
N VAL A 165 -0.19 12.93 31.70
CA VAL A 165 0.42 13.66 30.58
C VAL A 165 1.49 12.77 29.96
N SER A 166 1.43 12.53 28.65
CA SER A 166 2.51 11.86 27.93
C SER A 166 3.76 12.73 27.89
N VAL A 167 4.92 12.09 27.99
CA VAL A 167 6.22 12.73 27.70
C VAL A 167 6.75 12.02 26.47
N ASP A 168 6.55 12.64 25.32
CA ASP A 168 7.02 12.13 24.05
C ASP A 168 8.47 12.59 23.86
N GLU A 169 9.43 11.68 24.00
CA GLU A 169 10.82 11.97 23.69
C GLU A 169 10.96 12.20 22.18
N ASN A 170 11.35 13.42 21.81
CA ASN A 170 11.38 13.83 20.42
C ASN A 170 12.61 13.24 19.71
N TYR A 171 12.43 12.09 19.04
CA TYR A 171 13.45 11.40 18.24
C TYR A 171 13.84 12.15 16.94
N GLU A 172 13.40 13.40 16.72
CA GLU A 172 13.77 14.22 15.53
C GLU A 172 15.28 14.20 15.23
N LYS A 173 16.16 14.25 16.24
CA LYS A 173 17.61 14.12 16.02
C LYS A 173 18.05 12.79 15.42
N CYS A 174 17.33 11.71 15.69
CA CYS A 174 17.61 10.41 15.11
C CYS A 174 17.00 10.29 13.70
N TYR A 175 15.86 10.95 13.45
CA TYR A 175 15.26 10.99 12.12
C TYR A 175 16.04 11.81 11.10
N ASP A 176 16.62 12.96 11.47
CA ASP A 176 17.46 13.72 10.54
C ASP A 176 18.73 12.93 10.15
N GLU A 177 19.41 12.32 11.12
CA GLU A 177 20.58 11.45 10.87
C GLU A 177 20.21 10.21 10.02
N LEU A 178 19.09 9.55 10.32
CA LEU A 178 18.59 8.41 9.53
C LEU A 178 18.10 8.81 8.14
N LEU A 179 17.51 9.99 7.96
CA LEU A 179 17.08 10.48 6.65
C LEU A 179 18.26 10.89 5.78
N GLU A 180 19.34 11.46 6.35
CA GLU A 180 20.57 11.70 5.61
C GLU A 180 21.23 10.39 5.15
N ASP A 181 21.25 9.36 6.00
CA ASP A 181 21.83 8.06 5.67
C ASP A 181 20.92 7.21 4.75
N GLU A 182 19.58 7.31 4.86
CA GLU A 182 18.65 6.73 3.88
C GLU A 182 18.74 7.43 2.52
N GLN A 183 18.86 8.77 2.50
CA GLN A 183 19.08 9.52 1.25
C GLN A 183 20.41 9.14 0.60
N LYS A 184 21.50 9.00 1.37
CA LYS A 184 22.77 8.45 0.86
C LYS A 184 22.60 7.02 0.34
N ALA A 185 21.95 6.13 1.10
CA ALA A 185 21.75 4.75 0.67
C ALA A 185 20.91 4.64 -0.61
N ILE A 186 19.91 5.51 -0.79
CA ILE A 186 19.11 5.61 -2.02
C ILE A 186 19.94 6.20 -3.17
N LEU A 187 20.76 7.22 -2.91
CA LEU A 187 21.70 7.79 -3.90
C LEU A 187 22.77 6.79 -4.34
N ASP A 188 23.36 6.03 -3.42
CA ASP A 188 24.35 4.99 -3.72
C ASP A 188 23.69 3.79 -4.41
N THR A 189 22.47 3.40 -4.03
CA THR A 189 21.69 2.38 -4.76
C THR A 189 21.41 2.84 -6.20
N ASN A 190 21.06 4.12 -6.41
CA ASN A 190 20.88 4.68 -7.76
C ASN A 190 22.21 4.84 -8.51
N ARG A 191 23.33 5.06 -7.81
CA ARG A 191 24.67 5.12 -8.41
C ARG A 191 25.12 3.75 -8.92
N ILE A 192 24.87 2.69 -8.16
CA ILE A 192 25.12 1.30 -8.58
C ILE A 192 24.28 0.92 -9.82
N MET A 193 23.10 1.55 -10.01
CA MET A 193 22.27 1.38 -11.21
C MET A 193 22.77 2.18 -12.44
N CYS A 194 23.81 3.00 -12.31
CA CYS A 194 24.37 3.81 -13.40
C CYS A 194 25.77 3.40 -13.87
N GLU A 195 26.41 2.41 -13.24
CA GLU A 195 27.75 1.90 -13.62
C GLU A 195 27.68 0.56 -14.37
N GLU A 196 26.82 0.47 -15.39
CA GLU A 196 26.94 -0.50 -16.48
C GLU A 196 27.33 0.25 -17.76
N PRO A 197 28.56 0.08 -18.30
CA PRO A 197 29.02 0.84 -19.45
C PRO A 197 28.30 0.37 -20.72
N PHE A 198 27.40 1.23 -21.22
CA PHE A 198 26.80 1.09 -22.54
C PHE A 198 27.92 0.98 -23.59
N LEU A 199 28.06 -0.17 -24.26
CA LEU A 199 28.99 -0.33 -25.38
C LEU A 199 28.60 0.61 -26.52
N SER A 200 29.34 1.71 -26.66
CA SER A 200 29.22 2.63 -27.79
C SER A 200 29.95 2.05 -29.01
N THR A 201 29.24 1.24 -29.80
CA THR A 201 29.71 0.92 -31.16
C THR A 201 29.57 2.16 -32.03
N SER A 202 30.69 2.83 -32.28
CA SER A 202 30.79 3.98 -33.17
C SER A 202 30.50 3.61 -34.63
N LEU A 203 29.49 4.24 -35.24
CA LEU A 203 29.43 4.41 -36.70
C LEU A 203 29.64 5.90 -37.01
N VAL A 204 30.70 6.17 -37.78
CA VAL A 204 31.23 7.51 -38.01
C VAL A 204 30.35 8.26 -39.02
N SER A 205 29.85 9.43 -38.64
CA SER A 205 29.29 10.41 -39.58
C SER A 205 30.38 11.40 -40.03
N SER A 206 30.68 11.47 -41.32
CA SER A 206 31.60 12.45 -41.90
C SER A 206 30.90 13.33 -42.95
N THR A 207 30.56 14.54 -42.53
CA THR A 207 30.32 15.73 -43.36
C THR A 207 31.30 16.78 -42.82
N SER A 208 32.00 17.60 -43.60
CA SER A 208 31.77 18.15 -44.93
C SER A 208 33.05 18.81 -45.48
N ILE A 209 33.05 19.27 -46.74
CA ILE A 209 33.39 20.65 -47.20
C ILE A 209 33.59 20.63 -48.73
N PRO A 210 33.05 21.59 -49.50
CA PRO A 210 33.28 21.70 -50.95
C PRO A 210 34.43 22.65 -51.31
N SER A 211 35.08 22.42 -52.46
CA SER A 211 35.88 23.44 -53.17
C SER A 211 35.87 23.21 -54.68
N ASN A 212 36.00 24.29 -55.45
CA ASN A 212 35.62 24.41 -56.86
C ASN A 212 36.84 24.61 -57.77
N THR A 213 36.99 23.82 -58.84
CA THR A 213 37.80 24.16 -60.03
C THR A 213 37.32 23.44 -61.30
N ASN A 214 36.95 24.21 -62.33
CA ASN A 214 36.94 23.82 -63.76
C ASN A 214 38.38 23.98 -64.34
N PRO A 215 38.80 23.36 -65.48
CA PRO A 215 38.07 23.41 -66.77
C PRO A 215 38.17 22.18 -67.73
N THR A 216 37.46 22.32 -68.86
CA THR A 216 37.46 21.56 -70.13
C THR A 216 38.81 21.63 -70.91
N PRO A 217 39.14 20.77 -71.93
CA PRO A 217 38.34 20.66 -73.20
C PRO A 217 38.41 19.35 -74.07
N ASN A 218 37.51 19.32 -75.08
CA ASN A 218 37.59 18.61 -76.39
C ASN A 218 37.62 17.06 -76.46
N ALA A 219 37.14 16.38 -77.52
CA ALA A 219 36.18 16.70 -78.60
C ALA A 219 35.87 15.41 -79.42
N THR A 220 34.67 15.27 -80.01
CA THR A 220 34.38 14.81 -81.40
C THR A 220 32.89 14.59 -81.68
N ASN A 221 32.49 14.79 -82.94
CA ASN A 221 31.17 14.71 -83.60
C ASN A 221 31.48 14.48 -85.12
N PRO A 222 30.54 14.30 -86.08
CA PRO A 222 29.15 13.78 -86.12
C PRO A 222 29.11 12.61 -87.18
N PRO A 223 28.18 12.41 -88.16
CA PRO A 223 26.78 12.83 -88.44
C PRO A 223 25.80 11.60 -88.54
N THR A 224 24.53 11.61 -88.99
CA THR A 224 23.87 12.30 -90.13
C THR A 224 22.33 12.29 -90.04
N LYS A 225 21.71 13.26 -90.73
CA LYS A 225 20.31 13.36 -91.18
C LYS A 225 20.02 12.37 -92.35
N PRO A 226 18.87 12.32 -93.05
CA PRO A 226 17.74 13.26 -93.14
C PRO A 226 16.52 12.94 -92.26
N ASP A 227 15.57 13.85 -92.09
CA ASP A 227 15.46 15.24 -92.64
C ASP A 227 15.40 16.33 -91.55
#